data_AF-A0A126QZD0-F1
#
_entry.id   AF-A0A126QZD0-F1
#
_cell.length_a   1.000
_cell.length_b   1.000
_cell.length_c   1.000
_cell.angle_alpha   90.00
_cell.angle_beta   90.00
_cell.angle_gamma   90.00
#
_symmetry.space_group_name_H-M   'P 1'
#
loop_
_entity.id
_entity.type
_entity.pdbx_description
1 polymer ?
#
loop_
_entity_poly.entity_id
_entity_poly.type
_entity_poly.pdbx_seq_one_letter_code
_entity_poly.pdbx_strand_id
1 'polypeptide(L)'
;MFSIAYTFLIDPFNNNSINAFRKYSAIFWSNLVKEEFDKVFISKKEVLVRFYKKLLKDLKQEKVLNLRFNDLNKYIKQGTSIKKDYKQIKSSLSSFWDRYVDESFPSLDSLEIAINLCLRDLRIVSYKRKTDWENYSQLTEKRTNKYFNLNNKLRRNGVHPPDNEIVLDAHDHNLKTSYDLDFITFDKNCYDGAKLADFSFHDVKFIWDFTF
;
A
#
# COMPACT_ATOMS: atom_id res chain seq x y z
N MET A 1 8.17 15.33 -13.63
CA MET A 1 7.98 15.77 -12.22
C MET A 1 8.45 14.62 -11.35
N PHE A 2 9.31 14.91 -10.38
CA PHE A 2 9.92 13.92 -9.50
C PHE A 2 9.27 14.04 -8.12
N SER A 3 9.19 12.93 -7.38
CA SER A 3 8.57 12.95 -6.05
C SER A 3 9.34 12.13 -5.03
N ILE A 4 9.35 12.59 -3.78
CA ILE A 4 9.71 11.75 -2.62
C ILE A 4 8.39 11.40 -1.94
N ALA A 5 7.98 10.13 -2.05
CA ALA A 5 6.62 9.74 -1.77
C ALA A 5 6.52 8.54 -0.86
N TYR A 6 5.68 8.67 0.17
CA TYR A 6 5.11 7.53 0.89
C TYR A 6 3.79 7.16 0.21
N THR A 7 3.73 6.03 -0.49
CA THR A 7 2.44 5.43 -0.88
C THR A 7 2.35 3.99 -0.38
N PHE A 8 1.74 3.80 0.80
CA PHE A 8 1.43 2.46 1.32
C PHE A 8 0.01 2.06 0.95
N LEU A 9 -0.15 1.49 -0.23
CA LEU A 9 -1.29 0.63 -0.52
C LEU A 9 -0.77 -0.68 -1.14
N ILE A 10 -0.48 -1.61 -0.23
CA ILE A 10 -0.01 -2.98 -0.47
C ILE A 10 -1.04 -3.84 -1.21
N ASP A 11 -2.27 -3.37 -1.36
CA ASP A 11 -3.25 -4.07 -2.17
C ASP A 11 -2.79 -4.06 -3.64
N PRO A 12 -2.41 -5.24 -4.20
CA PRO A 12 -1.97 -5.35 -5.59
C PRO A 12 -3.09 -5.01 -6.59
N PHE A 13 -4.30 -4.81 -6.10
CA PHE A 13 -5.48 -4.52 -6.89
C PHE A 13 -6.07 -3.13 -6.61
N ASN A 14 -5.42 -2.29 -5.80
CA ASN A 14 -5.89 -0.93 -5.56
C ASN A 14 -5.46 0.01 -6.71
N ASN A 15 -6.44 0.53 -7.44
CA ASN A 15 -6.23 1.40 -8.61
C ASN A 15 -5.60 2.76 -8.25
N ASN A 16 -5.90 3.32 -7.08
CA ASN A 16 -5.33 4.61 -6.65
C ASN A 16 -3.81 4.49 -6.43
N SER A 17 -3.37 3.37 -5.85
CA SER A 17 -1.95 3.04 -5.71
C SER A 17 -1.27 3.01 -7.08
N ILE A 18 -1.87 2.29 -8.05
CA ILE A 18 -1.33 2.17 -9.42
C ILE A 18 -1.21 3.53 -10.09
N ASN A 19 -2.22 4.40 -9.94
CA ASN A 19 -2.24 5.71 -10.57
C ASN A 19 -1.14 6.64 -10.02
N ALA A 20 -0.83 6.57 -8.72
CA ALA A 20 0.26 7.33 -8.13
C ALA A 20 1.61 6.97 -8.76
N PHE A 21 1.92 5.67 -8.91
CA PHE A 21 3.17 5.20 -9.52
C PHE A 21 3.30 5.56 -11.01
N ARG A 22 2.19 5.71 -11.73
CA ARG A 22 2.19 6.07 -13.16
C ARG A 22 2.37 7.57 -13.43
N LYS A 23 2.12 8.43 -12.44
CA LYS A 23 2.11 9.89 -12.61
C LYS A 23 3.51 10.53 -12.58
N TYR A 24 4.50 9.85 -12.00
CA TYR A 24 5.85 10.39 -11.80
C TYR A 24 6.90 9.65 -12.61
N SER A 25 7.90 10.40 -13.09
CA SER A 25 9.02 9.84 -13.88
C SER A 25 10.06 9.13 -13.01
N ALA A 26 10.20 9.53 -11.73
CA ALA A 26 10.99 8.79 -10.73
C ALA A 26 10.44 9.07 -9.33
N ILE A 27 10.64 8.13 -8.41
CA ILE A 27 10.20 8.21 -7.01
C ILE A 27 11.39 7.95 -6.07
N PHE A 28 11.63 8.83 -5.10
CA PHE A 28 12.67 8.65 -4.08
C PHE A 28 12.10 8.24 -2.73
N TRP A 29 12.88 7.47 -1.97
CA TRP A 29 12.43 6.71 -0.81
C TRP A 29 13.44 6.84 0.32
N SER A 30 12.99 7.13 1.54
CA SER A 30 13.85 6.94 2.71
C SER A 30 14.01 5.44 3.01
N ASN A 31 15.16 5.05 3.55
CA ASN A 31 15.44 3.67 3.97
C ASN A 31 14.38 3.14 4.94
N LEU A 32 13.85 3.99 5.84
CA LEU A 32 12.78 3.61 6.76
C LEU A 32 11.49 3.23 6.04
N VAL A 33 11.16 3.95 4.96
CA VAL A 33 9.98 3.67 4.12
C VAL A 33 10.15 2.31 3.44
N LYS A 34 11.35 1.99 2.96
CA LYS A 34 11.66 0.67 2.38
C LYS A 34 11.52 -0.45 3.42
N GLU A 35 12.09 -0.28 4.61
CA GLU A 35 12.04 -1.29 5.68
C GLU A 35 10.60 -1.57 6.12
N GLU A 36 9.81 -0.53 6.38
CA GLU A 36 8.41 -0.70 6.78
C GLU A 36 7.59 -1.28 5.62
N PHE A 37 7.89 -0.92 4.36
CA PHE A 37 7.25 -1.55 3.22
C PHE A 37 7.50 -3.05 3.18
N ASP A 38 8.76 -3.48 3.22
CA ASP A 38 9.12 -4.89 3.14
C ASP A 38 8.37 -5.70 4.21
N LYS A 39 8.30 -5.17 5.44
CA LYS A 39 7.58 -5.77 6.56
C LYS A 39 6.08 -5.86 6.34
N VAL A 40 5.42 -4.74 6.03
CA VAL A 40 3.95 -4.72 5.89
C VAL A 40 3.53 -5.48 4.63
N PHE A 41 4.33 -5.43 3.57
CA PHE A 41 4.10 -6.17 2.32
C PHE A 41 4.08 -7.68 2.54
N ILE A 42 5.10 -8.23 3.21
CA ILE A 42 5.16 -9.65 3.57
C ILE A 42 3.95 -10.03 4.42
N SER A 43 3.68 -9.24 5.47
CA SER A 43 2.58 -9.50 6.39
C SER A 43 1.21 -9.58 5.69
N LYS A 44 0.87 -8.60 4.84
CA LYS A 44 -0.43 -8.63 4.13
C LYS A 44 -0.50 -9.76 3.11
N LYS A 45 0.59 -10.05 2.40
CA LYS A 45 0.63 -11.17 1.45
C LYS A 45 0.33 -12.48 2.16
N GLU A 46 0.94 -12.73 3.31
CA GLU A 46 0.70 -13.93 4.12
C GLU A 46 -0.74 -14.03 4.62
N VAL A 47 -1.31 -12.91 5.07
CA VAL A 47 -2.72 -12.82 5.48
C VAL A 47 -3.65 -13.23 4.33
N LEU A 48 -3.46 -12.67 3.14
CA LEU A 48 -4.30 -12.98 1.98
C LEU A 48 -4.12 -14.42 1.52
N VAL A 49 -2.88 -14.93 1.44
CA VAL A 49 -2.61 -16.32 1.07
C VAL A 49 -3.27 -17.29 2.05
N ARG A 50 -3.17 -17.02 3.35
CA ARG A 50 -3.79 -17.84 4.39
C ARG A 50 -5.31 -17.82 4.28
N PHE A 51 -5.89 -16.64 4.05
CA PHE A 51 -7.32 -16.47 3.85
C PHE A 51 -7.83 -17.28 2.65
N TYR A 52 -7.27 -17.09 1.45
CA TYR A 52 -7.73 -17.76 0.23
C TYR A 52 -7.53 -19.29 0.29
N LYS A 53 -6.45 -19.77 0.90
CA LYS A 53 -6.25 -21.21 1.14
C LYS A 53 -7.29 -21.79 2.11
N LYS A 54 -7.62 -21.05 3.17
CA LYS A 54 -8.66 -21.46 4.11
C LYS A 54 -10.03 -21.48 3.44
N LEU A 55 -10.36 -20.43 2.71
CA LEU A 55 -11.60 -20.36 1.93
C LEU A 55 -11.72 -21.58 1.02
N LEU A 56 -10.70 -21.88 0.22
CA LEU A 56 -10.71 -23.05 -0.65
C LEU A 56 -10.92 -24.38 0.09
N LYS A 57 -10.29 -24.54 1.27
CA LYS A 57 -10.47 -25.73 2.11
C LYS A 57 -11.92 -25.85 2.58
N ASP A 58 -12.48 -24.76 3.10
CA ASP A 58 -13.83 -24.75 3.66
C ASP A 58 -14.87 -25.02 2.55
N LEU A 59 -14.66 -24.45 1.35
CA LEU A 59 -15.50 -24.72 0.18
C LEU A 59 -15.55 -26.20 -0.22
N LYS A 60 -14.41 -26.88 -0.17
CA LYS A 60 -14.31 -28.33 -0.46
C LYS A 60 -14.98 -29.20 0.61
N GLN A 61 -14.97 -28.74 1.87
CA GLN A 61 -15.53 -29.49 2.99
C GLN A 61 -17.05 -29.36 3.08
N GLU A 62 -17.60 -28.17 2.81
CA GLU A 62 -19.02 -27.89 3.02
C GLU A 62 -19.92 -28.23 1.82
N LYS A 63 -19.37 -28.67 0.67
CA LYS A 63 -20.13 -28.89 -0.59
C LYS A 63 -21.07 -27.72 -0.91
N VAL A 64 -20.63 -26.49 -0.67
CA VAL A 64 -21.48 -25.30 -0.82
C VAL A 64 -21.80 -25.10 -2.30
N LEU A 65 -23.02 -25.48 -2.68
CA LEU A 65 -23.59 -25.21 -3.98
C LEU A 65 -24.10 -23.75 -3.98
N ASN A 66 -23.37 -22.86 -4.66
CA ASN A 66 -23.70 -21.46 -4.93
C ASN A 66 -23.32 -20.44 -3.83
N LEU A 67 -22.09 -19.93 -3.88
CA LEU A 67 -21.70 -18.73 -3.13
C LEU A 67 -21.84 -17.46 -3.96
N ARG A 68 -22.46 -16.44 -3.40
CA ARG A 68 -22.43 -15.07 -3.94
C ARG A 68 -21.37 -14.24 -3.21
N PHE A 69 -21.02 -13.09 -3.79
CA PHE A 69 -20.14 -12.11 -3.14
C PHE A 69 -20.61 -11.72 -1.72
N ASN A 70 -21.92 -11.57 -1.53
CA ASN A 70 -22.50 -11.28 -0.22
C ASN A 70 -22.31 -12.40 0.80
N ASP A 71 -22.22 -13.64 0.35
CA ASP A 71 -21.98 -14.80 1.20
C ASP A 71 -20.52 -14.85 1.65
N LEU A 72 -19.58 -14.50 0.77
CA LEU A 72 -18.18 -14.27 1.16
C LEU A 72 -18.05 -13.13 2.18
N ASN A 73 -18.79 -12.03 2.00
CA ASN A 73 -18.83 -10.94 2.97
C ASN A 73 -19.39 -11.35 4.34
N LYS A 74 -20.34 -12.29 4.38
CA LYS A 74 -20.85 -12.87 5.63
C LYS A 74 -19.83 -13.83 6.25
N TYR A 75 -19.21 -14.69 5.44
CA TYR A 75 -18.17 -15.63 5.83
C TYR A 75 -17.01 -14.91 6.55
N ILE A 76 -16.50 -13.80 6.00
CA ILE A 76 -15.42 -13.03 6.64
C ILE A 76 -15.84 -12.34 7.94
N LYS A 77 -17.13 -11.99 8.09
CA LYS A 77 -17.66 -11.35 9.32
C LYS A 77 -17.85 -12.36 10.45
N GLN A 78 -18.23 -13.60 10.11
CA GLN A 78 -18.55 -14.65 11.05
C GLN A 78 -17.31 -15.48 11.47
N GLY A 79 -16.27 -15.52 10.62
CA GLY A 79 -15.02 -16.20 10.94
C GLY A 79 -14.24 -15.54 12.09
N THR A 80 -14.25 -16.15 13.27
CA THR A 80 -13.51 -15.68 14.46
C THR A 80 -12.01 -15.56 14.23
N SER A 81 -11.43 -16.43 13.40
CA SER A 81 -10.01 -16.37 13.00
C SER A 81 -9.67 -15.23 12.03
N ILE A 82 -10.67 -14.54 11.48
CA ILE A 82 -10.55 -13.53 10.41
C ILE A 82 -10.71 -12.10 10.97
N LYS A 83 -11.24 -11.94 12.20
CA LYS A 83 -11.56 -10.63 12.78
C LYS A 83 -10.37 -9.65 12.84
N LYS A 84 -9.17 -10.15 13.16
CA LYS A 84 -7.96 -9.30 13.26
C LYS A 84 -7.57 -8.68 11.92
N ASP A 85 -7.79 -9.42 10.83
CA ASP A 85 -7.35 -9.06 9.48
C ASP A 85 -8.51 -8.60 8.57
N TYR A 86 -9.71 -8.47 9.14
CA TYR A 86 -10.95 -8.20 8.41
C TYR A 86 -10.86 -7.02 7.44
N LYS A 87 -10.27 -5.88 7.86
CA LYS A 87 -10.15 -4.70 6.99
C LYS A 87 -9.32 -5.00 5.74
N GLN A 88 -8.22 -5.74 5.88
CA GLN A 88 -7.32 -6.08 4.76
C GLN A 88 -7.95 -7.12 3.83
N ILE A 89 -8.62 -8.13 4.40
CA ILE A 89 -9.31 -9.16 3.62
C ILE A 89 -10.47 -8.54 2.85
N LYS A 90 -11.30 -7.74 3.53
CA LYS A 90 -12.43 -7.03 2.92
C LYS A 90 -11.99 -6.15 1.76
N SER A 91 -10.90 -5.38 1.89
CA SER A 91 -10.43 -4.53 0.80
C SER A 91 -10.02 -5.33 -0.44
N SER A 92 -9.46 -6.53 -0.25
CA SER A 92 -9.07 -7.40 -1.38
C SER A 92 -10.23 -8.17 -2.02
N LEU A 93 -11.36 -8.31 -1.31
CA LEU A 93 -12.43 -9.22 -1.71
C LEU A 93 -13.18 -8.73 -2.95
N SER A 94 -13.47 -7.42 -3.04
CA SER A 94 -14.12 -6.82 -4.22
C SER A 94 -13.26 -7.05 -5.45
N SER A 95 -11.98 -6.67 -5.36
CA SER A 95 -11.04 -6.82 -6.47
C SER A 95 -10.82 -8.28 -6.88
N PHE A 96 -10.91 -9.22 -5.95
CA PHE A 96 -10.91 -10.64 -6.28
C PHE A 96 -12.16 -11.03 -7.07
N TRP A 97 -13.33 -10.64 -6.58
CA TRP A 97 -14.60 -10.97 -7.21
C TRP A 97 -14.69 -10.38 -8.62
N ASP A 98 -14.42 -9.08 -8.74
CA ASP A 98 -14.52 -8.34 -9.99
C ASP A 98 -13.52 -8.81 -11.06
N ARG A 99 -12.43 -9.48 -10.66
CA ARG A 99 -11.33 -9.85 -11.57
C ARG A 99 -11.25 -11.32 -11.91
N TYR A 100 -11.69 -12.20 -11.01
CA TYR A 100 -11.53 -13.65 -11.17
C TYR A 100 -12.86 -14.40 -11.18
N VAL A 101 -13.97 -13.75 -10.84
CA VAL A 101 -15.30 -14.37 -10.79
C VAL A 101 -16.18 -13.74 -11.87
N ASP A 102 -16.23 -14.38 -13.04
CA ASP A 102 -17.01 -13.91 -14.19
C ASP A 102 -18.52 -14.23 -14.07
N GLU A 103 -18.90 -15.07 -13.12
CA GLU A 103 -20.26 -15.59 -12.96
C GLU A 103 -20.96 -14.95 -11.73
N SER A 104 -22.24 -14.60 -11.87
CA SER A 104 -23.06 -14.17 -10.73
C SER A 104 -23.30 -15.30 -9.71
N PHE A 105 -23.21 -16.55 -10.18
CA PHE A 105 -23.43 -17.78 -9.42
C PHE A 105 -22.35 -18.80 -9.77
N PRO A 106 -21.10 -18.57 -9.33
CA PRO A 106 -20.00 -19.45 -9.70
C PRO A 106 -20.21 -20.86 -9.15
N SER A 107 -19.95 -21.84 -10.00
CA SER A 107 -19.79 -23.23 -9.55
C SER A 107 -18.61 -23.36 -8.57
N LEU A 108 -18.59 -24.45 -7.79
CA LEU A 108 -17.45 -24.73 -6.89
C LEU A 108 -16.13 -24.80 -7.67
N ASP A 109 -16.14 -25.44 -8.85
CA ASP A 109 -14.97 -25.58 -9.71
C ASP A 109 -14.53 -24.22 -10.26
N SER A 110 -15.48 -23.37 -10.69
CA SER A 110 -15.20 -21.99 -11.12
C SER A 110 -14.55 -21.17 -10.00
N LEU A 111 -15.07 -21.27 -8.77
CA LEU A 111 -14.51 -20.61 -7.59
C LEU A 111 -13.13 -21.13 -7.21
N GLU A 112 -12.91 -22.45 -7.31
CA GLU A 112 -11.60 -23.06 -7.08
C GLU A 112 -10.58 -22.53 -8.09
N ILE A 113 -10.93 -22.51 -9.38
CA ILE A 113 -10.08 -21.94 -10.44
C ILE A 113 -9.79 -20.47 -10.13
N ALA A 114 -10.81 -19.67 -9.80
CA ALA A 114 -10.66 -18.25 -9.45
C ALA A 114 -9.71 -18.03 -8.27
N ILE A 115 -9.85 -18.82 -7.19
CA ILE A 115 -8.97 -18.73 -6.01
C ILE A 115 -7.53 -19.13 -6.38
N ASN A 116 -7.34 -20.19 -7.15
CA ASN A 116 -6.01 -20.62 -7.58
C ASN A 116 -5.34 -19.58 -8.49
N LEU A 117 -6.08 -18.98 -9.42
CA LEU A 117 -5.61 -17.86 -10.25
C LEU A 117 -5.25 -16.66 -9.38
N CYS A 118 -6.11 -16.29 -8.43
CA CYS A 118 -5.83 -15.20 -7.49
C CYS A 118 -4.56 -15.46 -6.68
N LEU A 119 -4.35 -16.67 -6.15
CA LEU A 119 -3.15 -17.03 -5.40
C LEU A 119 -1.89 -16.98 -6.27
N ARG A 120 -1.98 -17.44 -7.52
CA ARG A 120 -0.89 -17.36 -8.49
C ARG A 120 -0.55 -15.91 -8.80
N ASP A 121 -1.55 -15.10 -9.09
CA ASP A 121 -1.38 -13.69 -9.42
C ASP A 121 -0.91 -12.90 -8.19
N LEU A 122 -1.40 -13.20 -6.99
CA LEU A 122 -0.85 -12.66 -5.75
C LEU A 122 0.63 -12.97 -5.62
N ARG A 123 1.12 -14.13 -6.06
CA ARG A 123 2.56 -14.42 -6.07
C ARG A 123 3.30 -13.61 -7.14
N ILE A 124 2.82 -13.64 -8.38
CA ILE A 124 3.48 -13.01 -9.54
C ILE A 124 3.41 -11.49 -9.46
N VAL A 125 2.23 -10.92 -9.27
CA VAL A 125 2.00 -9.47 -9.17
C VAL A 125 2.69 -8.90 -7.94
N SER A 126 2.71 -9.62 -6.81
CA SER A 126 3.48 -9.17 -5.65
C SER A 126 4.98 -9.13 -5.94
N TYR A 127 5.52 -10.19 -6.55
CA TYR A 127 6.94 -10.23 -6.92
C TYR A 127 7.27 -9.13 -7.92
N LYS A 128 6.52 -9.04 -9.01
CA LYS A 128 6.67 -8.00 -10.02
C LYS A 128 6.55 -6.60 -9.42
N ARG A 129 5.57 -6.35 -8.56
CA ARG A 129 5.43 -5.04 -7.90
C ARG A 129 6.60 -4.73 -7.00
N LYS A 130 7.13 -5.71 -6.25
CA LYS A 130 8.33 -5.51 -5.43
C LYS A 130 9.54 -5.19 -6.32
N THR A 131 9.72 -5.89 -7.43
CA THR A 131 10.80 -5.65 -8.39
C THR A 131 10.65 -4.31 -9.10
N ASP A 132 9.47 -4.00 -9.62
CA ASP A 132 9.12 -2.70 -10.20
C ASP A 132 9.40 -1.61 -9.16
N TRP A 133 9.00 -1.82 -7.91
CA TRP A 133 9.34 -0.93 -6.81
C TRP A 133 10.84 -0.71 -6.66
N GLU A 134 11.61 -1.78 -6.46
CA GLU A 134 13.05 -1.71 -6.27
C GLU A 134 13.74 -1.02 -7.46
N ASN A 135 13.20 -1.19 -8.67
CA ASN A 135 13.71 -0.57 -9.90
C ASN A 135 13.32 0.90 -10.06
N TYR A 136 12.13 1.30 -9.59
CA TYR A 136 11.62 2.67 -9.72
C TYR A 136 11.90 3.55 -8.51
N SER A 137 12.24 2.95 -7.35
CA SER A 137 12.58 3.64 -6.11
C SER A 137 14.08 3.88 -6.01
N GLN A 138 14.48 5.14 -5.84
CA GLN A 138 15.86 5.48 -5.45
C GLN A 138 15.92 5.80 -3.97
N LEU A 139 16.90 5.24 -3.26
CA LEU A 139 17.05 5.46 -1.83
C LEU A 139 17.74 6.80 -1.55
N THR A 140 17.16 7.59 -0.65
CA THR A 140 17.78 8.80 -0.14
C THR A 140 18.86 8.44 0.89
N GLU A 141 19.92 9.25 0.98
CA GLU A 141 20.92 9.12 2.03
C GLU A 141 20.25 9.34 3.41
N LYS A 142 20.54 8.47 4.39
CA LYS A 142 20.01 8.58 5.77
C LYS A 142 20.66 9.75 6.50
N ARG A 143 19.88 10.66 7.13
CA ARG A 143 20.43 11.70 8.02
C ARG A 143 19.48 12.12 9.15
N THR A 144 19.97 12.14 10.39
CA THR A 144 19.15 12.54 11.55
C THR A 144 19.63 13.74 12.38
N ASN A 145 20.77 14.39 12.07
CA ASN A 145 21.34 15.38 12.99
C ASN A 145 21.54 16.82 12.45
N LYS A 146 21.08 17.17 11.24
CA LYS A 146 21.34 18.51 10.66
C LYS A 146 20.20 19.53 10.82
N TYR A 147 18.96 19.08 11.02
CA TYR A 147 17.76 19.93 10.88
C TYR A 147 16.93 20.02 12.16
N PHE A 148 17.57 20.41 13.27
CA PHE A 148 16.91 20.49 14.59
C PHE A 148 15.64 21.35 14.57
N ASN A 149 15.69 22.52 13.92
CA ASN A 149 14.56 23.44 13.84
C ASN A 149 13.38 22.85 13.06
N LEU A 150 13.63 22.21 11.92
CA LEU A 150 12.59 21.58 11.10
C LEU A 150 12.00 20.36 11.83
N ASN A 151 12.85 19.54 12.46
CA ASN A 151 12.40 18.40 13.27
C ASN A 151 11.46 18.86 14.40
N ASN A 152 11.80 19.95 15.11
CA ASN A 152 10.96 20.50 16.16
C ASN A 152 9.62 21.05 15.61
N LYS A 153 9.63 21.69 14.44
CA LYS A 153 8.38 22.12 13.77
C LYS A 153 7.49 20.91 13.46
N LEU A 154 8.04 19.84 12.89
CA LEU A 154 7.30 18.61 12.60
C LEU A 154 6.71 17.96 13.87
N ARG A 155 7.53 17.82 14.94
CA ARG A 155 7.07 17.27 16.23
C ARG A 155 5.92 18.08 16.84
N ARG A 156 6.00 19.41 16.77
CA ARG A 156 4.93 20.30 17.30
C ARG A 156 3.62 20.15 16.53
N ASN A 157 3.67 19.76 15.26
CA ASN A 157 2.50 19.46 14.43
C ASN A 157 2.03 18.00 14.57
N GLY A 158 2.57 17.23 15.53
CA GLY A 158 2.10 15.87 15.81
C GLY A 158 2.55 14.82 14.79
N VAL A 159 3.60 15.11 14.01
CA VAL A 159 4.21 14.12 13.10
C VAL A 159 4.98 13.08 13.92
N HIS A 160 4.74 11.80 13.64
CA HIS A 160 5.35 10.69 14.37
C HIS A 160 6.87 10.64 14.11
N PRO A 161 7.72 10.30 15.09
CA PRO A 161 9.18 10.50 14.96
C PRO A 161 9.85 9.84 13.74
N PRO A 162 9.54 8.59 13.35
CA PRO A 162 10.01 7.99 12.10
C PRO A 162 9.60 8.78 10.84
N ASP A 163 8.40 9.35 10.83
CA ASP A 163 7.91 10.14 9.69
C ASP A 163 8.69 11.45 9.57
N ASN A 164 9.15 12.02 10.70
CA ASN A 164 10.06 13.16 10.65
C ASN A 164 11.35 12.84 9.90
N GLU A 165 11.94 11.68 10.17
CA GLU A 165 13.18 11.26 9.48
C GLU A 165 12.95 11.16 7.98
N ILE A 166 11.78 10.67 7.56
CA ILE A 166 11.40 10.60 6.14
C ILE A 166 11.32 11.99 5.51
N VAL A 167 10.64 12.95 6.16
CA VAL A 167 10.54 14.33 5.64
C VAL A 167 11.91 15.01 5.59
N LEU A 168 12.76 14.78 6.59
CA LEU A 168 14.09 15.37 6.64
C LEU A 168 15.05 14.77 5.61
N ASP A 169 15.03 13.46 5.41
CA ASP A 169 15.76 12.78 4.34
C ASP A 169 15.33 13.33 2.97
N ALA A 170 14.02 13.54 2.80
CA ALA A 170 13.45 14.10 1.58
C ALA A 170 13.96 15.52 1.32
N HIS A 171 13.96 16.36 2.36
CA HIS A 171 14.44 17.74 2.28
C HIS A 171 15.93 17.82 1.93
N ASP A 172 16.78 17.02 2.61
CA ASP A 172 18.23 16.99 2.37
C ASP A 172 18.54 16.49 0.96
N HIS A 173 17.77 15.52 0.46
CA HIS A 173 17.89 15.05 -0.91
C HIS A 173 17.55 16.15 -1.92
N ASN A 174 16.40 16.81 -1.74
CA ASN A 174 15.97 17.90 -2.62
C ASN A 174 16.99 19.04 -2.70
N LEU A 175 17.68 19.37 -1.59
CA LEU A 175 18.73 20.38 -1.57
C LEU A 175 19.99 20.01 -2.38
N LYS A 176 20.23 18.72 -2.64
CA LYS A 176 21.40 18.23 -3.39
C LYS A 176 21.10 17.94 -4.85
N THR A 177 19.82 17.88 -5.22
CA THR A 177 19.40 17.59 -6.59
C THR A 177 19.19 18.86 -7.38
N SER A 178 19.37 18.80 -8.70
CA SER A 178 19.08 19.90 -9.62
C SER A 178 17.60 20.00 -10.03
N TYR A 179 16.75 19.10 -9.52
CA TYR A 179 15.34 19.02 -9.89
C TYR A 179 14.46 19.29 -8.68
N ASP A 180 13.34 19.95 -8.95
CA ASP A 180 12.26 20.19 -8.01
C ASP A 180 11.53 18.88 -7.67
N LEU A 181 11.43 18.58 -6.37
CA LEU A 181 10.75 17.39 -5.86
C LEU A 181 9.44 17.74 -5.14
N ASP A 182 8.38 17.02 -5.48
CA ASP A 182 7.15 16.99 -4.68
C ASP A 182 7.33 16.04 -3.48
N PHE A 183 6.90 16.44 -2.29
CA PHE A 183 6.78 15.52 -1.15
C PHE A 183 5.36 14.96 -1.08
N ILE A 184 5.19 13.63 -1.16
CA ILE A 184 3.87 12.99 -1.14
C ILE A 184 3.71 12.21 0.16
N THR A 185 2.62 12.46 0.88
CA THR A 185 2.24 11.72 2.07
C THR A 185 0.74 11.50 2.11
N PHE A 186 0.31 10.39 2.72
CA PHE A 186 -1.12 10.13 2.99
C PHE A 186 -1.44 10.20 4.49
N ASP A 187 -0.45 10.55 5.32
CA ASP A 187 -0.66 10.86 6.73
C ASP A 187 -0.97 12.35 6.89
N LYS A 188 -2.11 12.66 7.52
CA LYS A 188 -2.60 14.05 7.61
C LYS A 188 -1.66 14.92 8.44
N ASN A 189 -1.16 14.42 9.56
CA ASN A 189 -0.26 15.20 10.41
C ASN A 189 1.05 15.48 9.66
N CYS A 190 1.58 14.49 8.95
CA CYS A 190 2.77 14.62 8.10
C CYS A 190 2.55 15.66 6.98
N TYR A 191 1.39 15.63 6.32
CA TYR A 191 1.02 16.62 5.31
C TYR A 191 0.98 18.03 5.89
N ASP A 192 0.22 18.23 6.97
CA ASP A 192 0.07 19.53 7.64
C ASP A 192 1.43 20.03 8.13
N GLY A 193 2.22 19.15 8.74
CA GLY A 193 3.57 19.45 9.24
C GLY A 193 4.56 19.82 8.14
N ALA A 194 4.53 19.14 7.00
CA ALA A 194 5.41 19.41 5.86
C ALA A 194 5.00 20.68 5.10
N LYS A 195 3.70 21.01 5.03
CA LYS A 195 3.21 22.27 4.44
C LYS A 195 3.56 23.51 5.27
N LEU A 196 3.52 23.38 6.60
CA LEU A 196 3.74 24.50 7.52
C LEU A 196 5.22 24.76 7.83
N ALA A 197 6.09 23.82 7.52
CA ALA A 197 7.53 23.97 7.70
C ALA A 197 8.18 24.47 6.39
N ASP A 198 9.17 25.36 6.51
CA ASP A 198 9.95 25.92 5.39
C ASP A 198 10.88 24.87 4.77
N PHE A 199 10.31 23.82 4.20
CA PHE A 199 11.04 22.83 3.43
C PHE A 199 11.28 23.35 2.01
N SER A 200 12.30 22.78 1.36
CA SER A 200 12.68 23.14 -0.01
C SER A 200 11.82 22.47 -1.09
N PHE A 201 10.80 21.70 -0.73
CA PHE A 201 9.95 20.98 -1.69
C PHE A 201 9.24 21.96 -2.64
N HIS A 202 9.04 21.51 -3.88
CA HIS A 202 8.23 22.26 -4.85
C HIS A 202 6.76 22.30 -4.43
N ASP A 203 6.24 21.15 -4.02
CA ASP A 203 4.90 21.02 -3.49
C ASP A 203 4.84 19.87 -2.46
N VAL A 204 3.81 19.88 -1.62
CA VAL A 204 3.47 18.78 -0.72
C VAL A 204 2.09 18.29 -1.10
N LYS A 205 1.95 16.99 -1.42
CA LYS A 205 0.72 16.39 -1.96
C LYS A 205 0.13 15.37 -1.01
N PHE A 206 -1.21 15.28 -1.02
CA PHE A 206 -2.02 14.39 -0.21
C PHE A 206 -2.96 13.53 -1.06
N ILE A 207 -3.78 12.69 -0.42
CA ILE A 207 -4.64 11.71 -1.09
C ILE A 207 -5.59 12.33 -2.14
N TRP A 208 -6.08 13.56 -1.92
CA TRP A 208 -7.02 14.22 -2.84
C TRP A 208 -6.35 14.68 -4.14
N ASP A 209 -5.03 14.80 -4.19
CA ASP A 209 -4.28 15.15 -5.41
C ASP A 209 -4.20 13.99 -6.43
N PHE A 210 -4.81 12.85 -6.08
CA PHE A 210 -4.81 11.60 -6.85
C PHE A 210 -6.20 10.98 -7.05
N THR A 211 -7.26 11.60 -6.51
CA THR A 211 -8.64 11.20 -6.78
C THR A 211 -9.12 11.90 -8.05
N PHE A 212 -9.40 11.11 -9.09
CA PHE A 212 -10.09 11.53 -10.31
C PHE A 212 -11.55 11.10 -10.26
#